data_AF-I0GXG0-F1
#
_entry.id   AF-I0GXG0-F1
#
_cell.length_a   1.000
_cell.length_b   1.000
_cell.length_c   1.000
_cell.angle_alpha   90.00
_cell.angle_beta   90.00
_cell.angle_gamma   90.00
#
_symmetry.space_group_name_H-M   'P 1'
#
loop_
_entity.id
_entity.type
_entity.pdbx_description
1 polymer ?
#
loop_
_entity_poly.entity_id
_entity_poly.type
_entity_poly.pdbx_seq_one_letter_code
_entity_poly.pdbx_strand_id
1 'polypeptide(L)'
;MMAANEITSWIHRPDVLVAGLLVSVLLLVWLGRRIRQVARSARPDEPLSNLAMIVGLGWSSEAVWELTGRAGFPTSLRLLMFFVLETLLVLAMIRAKRSMREHGHPGRSGRTAWIVATAMAVVAAAISSSLAEGILRLLIPLLVTLAWWDGLVGEAAKRADGASSWRWTPRRFLLWLGAIEPGERDIETVHRERLTQQLTRLEFHRRHGTRWQRRRATGRLARLSLAADDDMIADVRRRVDRSTWFAAPASAADDTVPRRATSIAQAGRARIARARHGRRIRTVRLTHLRPRVPAAQQPRQDERAAHEIDFVIRALRTADPTLGRRRLAALAGTSEAAVRRAIQPTKEPEREPRINGERPELQEVGA
;
A
#
# COMPACT_ATOMS: atom_id res chain seq x y z
N MET A 1 -39.20 -33.01 7.80
CA MET A 1 -40.39 -32.18 8.06
C MET A 1 -40.54 -31.74 9.53
N MET A 2 -39.95 -32.43 10.51
CA MET A 2 -40.06 -32.05 11.95
C MET A 2 -39.42 -30.70 12.32
N ALA A 3 -38.30 -30.31 11.71
CA ALA A 3 -37.61 -29.05 12.02
C ALA A 3 -38.32 -27.77 11.51
N ALA A 4 -39.23 -27.90 10.53
CA ALA A 4 -39.98 -26.75 10.00
C ALA A 4 -41.07 -26.29 10.97
N ASN A 5 -41.71 -27.23 11.68
CA ASN A 5 -42.77 -26.92 12.66
C ASN A 5 -42.23 -26.31 13.95
N GLU A 6 -41.00 -26.64 14.36
CA GLU A 6 -40.39 -25.96 15.50
C GLU A 6 -40.16 -24.48 15.19
N ILE A 7 -39.60 -24.12 14.03
CA ILE A 7 -39.30 -22.71 13.69
C ILE A 7 -40.58 -21.84 13.66
N THR A 8 -41.70 -22.35 13.14
CA THR A 8 -42.98 -21.61 13.16
C THR A 8 -43.53 -21.40 14.57
N SER A 9 -43.34 -22.37 15.47
CA SER A 9 -43.78 -22.22 16.87
C SER A 9 -43.01 -21.13 17.63
N TRP A 10 -41.74 -20.88 17.27
CA TRP A 10 -40.94 -19.80 17.85
C TRP A 10 -41.35 -18.42 17.33
N ILE A 11 -41.77 -18.32 16.06
CA ILE A 11 -42.20 -17.06 15.44
C ILE A 11 -43.50 -16.52 16.05
N HIS A 12 -44.37 -17.40 16.56
CA HIS A 12 -45.63 -17.00 17.21
C HIS A 12 -45.48 -16.72 18.71
N ARG A 13 -44.28 -16.85 19.29
CA ARG A 13 -44.07 -16.44 20.68
C ARG A 13 -44.10 -14.91 20.76
N PRO A 14 -45.03 -14.32 21.54
CA PRO A 14 -45.14 -12.86 21.66
C PRO A 14 -43.82 -12.23 22.10
N ASP A 15 -43.03 -12.94 22.92
CA ASP A 15 -41.72 -12.50 23.39
C ASP A 15 -40.71 -12.30 22.26
N VAL A 16 -40.74 -13.13 21.22
CA VAL A 16 -39.84 -13.03 20.06
C VAL A 16 -40.23 -11.84 19.19
N LEU A 17 -41.52 -11.59 19.03
CA LEU A 17 -42.03 -10.40 18.33
C LEU A 17 -41.66 -9.12 19.07
N VAL A 18 -41.82 -9.10 20.41
CA VAL A 18 -41.44 -7.97 21.25
C VAL A 18 -39.93 -7.73 21.20
N ALA A 19 -39.12 -8.79 21.32
CA ALA A 19 -37.66 -8.68 21.20
C ALA A 19 -37.23 -8.17 19.82
N GLY A 20 -37.84 -8.67 18.74
CA GLY A 20 -37.58 -8.22 17.38
C GLY A 20 -37.96 -6.75 17.16
N LEU A 21 -39.10 -6.32 17.71
CA LEU A 21 -39.53 -4.93 17.68
C LEU A 21 -38.55 -4.04 18.45
N LEU A 22 -38.14 -4.45 19.64
CA LEU A 22 -37.24 -3.69 20.51
C LEU A 22 -35.86 -3.51 19.85
N VAL A 23 -35.32 -4.58 19.25
CA VAL A 23 -34.08 -4.53 18.47
C VAL A 23 -34.24 -3.59 17.27
N SER A 24 -35.35 -3.67 16.54
CA SER A 24 -35.61 -2.81 15.38
C SER A 24 -35.72 -1.33 15.77
N VAL A 25 -36.41 -1.02 16.88
CA VAL A 25 -36.51 0.35 17.42
C VAL A 25 -35.14 0.86 17.86
N LEU A 26 -34.35 0.04 18.56
CA LEU A 26 -32.97 0.39 18.94
C LEU A 26 -32.10 0.69 17.71
N LEU A 27 -32.23 -0.12 16.65
CA LEU A 27 -31.51 0.06 15.38
C LEU A 27 -31.93 1.36 14.69
N LEU A 28 -33.23 1.66 14.63
CA LEU A 28 -33.76 2.91 14.08
C LEU A 28 -33.31 4.13 14.88
N VAL A 29 -33.32 4.06 16.21
CA VAL A 29 -32.83 5.14 17.08
C VAL A 29 -31.33 5.34 16.90
N TRP A 30 -30.55 4.26 16.81
CA TRP A 30 -29.12 4.30 16.56
C TRP A 30 -28.82 4.91 15.18
N LEU A 31 -29.54 4.49 14.14
CA LEU A 31 -29.42 5.00 12.78
C LEU A 31 -29.82 6.47 12.70
N GLY A 32 -30.95 6.85 13.30
CA GLY A 32 -31.43 8.23 13.35
C GLY A 32 -30.48 9.15 14.12
N ARG A 33 -29.91 8.67 15.24
CA ARG A 33 -28.84 9.38 15.95
C ARG A 33 -27.60 9.54 15.07
N ARG A 34 -27.22 8.49 14.32
CA ARG A 34 -26.10 8.58 13.40
C ARG A 34 -26.35 9.58 12.29
N ILE A 35 -27.49 9.50 11.60
CA ILE A 35 -27.88 10.46 10.54
C ILE A 35 -27.88 11.88 11.09
N ARG A 36 -28.45 12.10 12.28
CA ARG A 36 -28.49 13.43 12.90
C ARG A 36 -27.10 13.95 13.30
N GLN A 37 -26.21 13.08 13.74
CA GLN A 37 -24.80 13.43 14.01
C GLN A 37 -24.04 13.77 12.73
N VAL A 38 -24.40 13.12 11.61
CA VAL A 38 -23.81 13.32 10.29
C VAL A 38 -24.29 14.62 9.65
N ALA A 39 -25.58 14.92 9.75
CA ALA A 39 -26.16 16.18 9.30
C ALA A 39 -25.58 17.41 10.02
N ARG A 40 -25.01 17.23 11.22
CA ARG A 40 -24.34 18.28 12.01
C ARG A 40 -22.83 18.37 11.76
N SER A 41 -22.24 17.46 10.99
CA SER A 41 -20.81 17.50 10.65
C SER A 41 -20.57 18.53 9.55
N ALA A 42 -19.54 19.38 9.71
CA ALA A 42 -19.06 20.30 8.67
C ALA A 42 -18.54 19.59 7.40
N ARG A 43 -18.48 18.24 7.41
CA ARG A 43 -18.14 17.37 6.27
C ARG A 43 -19.09 16.16 6.27
N PRO A 44 -20.22 16.20 5.54
CA PRO A 44 -21.20 15.12 5.52
C PRO A 44 -20.79 13.93 4.64
N ASP A 45 -19.82 14.11 3.73
CA ASP A 45 -19.54 13.18 2.63
C ASP A 45 -19.10 11.77 3.10
N GLU A 46 -18.14 11.70 4.03
CA GLU A 46 -17.59 10.44 4.52
C GLU A 46 -18.62 9.57 5.28
N PRO A 47 -19.39 10.14 6.23
CA PRO A 47 -20.42 9.35 6.88
C PRO A 47 -21.64 9.06 5.99
N LEU A 48 -21.99 9.91 5.02
CA LEU A 48 -23.02 9.57 4.02
C LEU A 48 -22.57 8.36 3.19
N SER A 49 -21.31 8.31 2.78
CA SER A 49 -20.73 7.17 2.07
C SER A 49 -20.79 5.89 2.92
N ASN A 50 -20.46 5.97 4.22
CA ASN A 50 -20.60 4.83 5.12
C ASN A 50 -22.07 4.39 5.30
N LEU A 51 -23.01 5.34 5.36
CA LEU A 51 -24.44 5.03 5.46
C LEU A 51 -24.94 4.35 4.18
N ALA A 52 -24.58 4.90 3.01
CA ALA A 52 -24.89 4.32 1.71
C ALA A 52 -24.28 2.92 1.56
N MET A 53 -23.08 2.69 2.12
CA MET A 53 -22.48 1.37 2.17
C MET A 53 -23.32 0.41 3.02
N ILE A 54 -23.73 0.78 4.23
CA ILE A 54 -24.58 -0.08 5.09
C ILE A 54 -25.91 -0.41 4.41
N VAL A 55 -26.57 0.59 3.80
CA VAL A 55 -27.81 0.39 3.04
C VAL A 55 -27.56 -0.53 1.84
N GLY A 56 -26.45 -0.35 1.13
CA GLY A 56 -26.04 -1.20 0.02
C GLY A 56 -25.81 -2.65 0.40
N LEU A 57 -25.14 -2.90 1.54
CA LEU A 57 -24.94 -4.26 2.10
C LEU A 57 -26.30 -4.87 2.53
N GLY A 58 -27.19 -4.05 3.06
CA GLY A 58 -28.57 -4.46 3.38
C GLY A 58 -29.34 -4.87 2.12
N TRP A 59 -29.19 -4.12 1.03
CA TRP A 59 -29.84 -4.45 -0.24
C TRP A 59 -29.25 -5.71 -0.87
N SER A 60 -27.93 -5.91 -0.87
CA SER A 60 -27.33 -7.14 -1.38
C SER A 60 -27.74 -8.39 -0.60
N SER A 61 -28.14 -8.23 0.67
CA SER A 61 -28.69 -9.32 1.49
C SER A 61 -29.95 -9.94 0.88
N GLU A 62 -30.80 -9.13 0.26
CA GLU A 62 -32.08 -9.58 -0.32
C GLU A 62 -31.83 -10.58 -1.47
N ALA A 63 -30.88 -10.27 -2.35
CA ALA A 63 -30.56 -11.12 -3.48
C ALA A 63 -30.00 -12.49 -3.06
N VAL A 64 -29.14 -12.52 -2.04
CA VAL A 64 -28.62 -13.78 -1.48
C VAL A 64 -29.74 -14.56 -0.80
N TRP A 65 -30.63 -13.87 -0.08
CA TRP A 65 -31.77 -14.49 0.58
C TRP A 65 -32.72 -15.17 -0.39
N GLU A 66 -33.07 -14.50 -1.49
CA GLU A 66 -33.94 -15.05 -2.51
C GLU A 66 -33.27 -16.19 -3.28
N LEU A 67 -31.98 -16.05 -3.64
CA LEU A 67 -31.20 -17.10 -4.30
C LEU A 67 -31.28 -18.42 -3.53
N THR A 68 -30.85 -18.33 -2.27
CA THR A 68 -30.73 -19.47 -1.38
C THR A 68 -32.10 -19.98 -0.94
N GLY A 69 -33.10 -19.10 -0.97
CA GLY A 69 -34.53 -19.40 -0.96
C GLY A 69 -34.95 -20.39 -2.04
N ARG A 70 -34.73 -20.02 -3.30
CA ARG A 70 -35.08 -20.84 -4.47
C ARG A 70 -34.26 -22.12 -4.56
N ALA A 71 -33.00 -22.09 -4.13
CA ALA A 71 -32.15 -23.27 -4.04
C ALA A 71 -32.55 -24.25 -2.92
N GLY A 72 -33.53 -23.91 -2.08
CA GLY A 72 -34.01 -24.78 -1.01
C GLY A 72 -33.04 -24.90 0.17
N PHE A 73 -32.07 -23.99 0.31
CA PHE A 73 -31.14 -24.03 1.43
C PHE A 73 -31.84 -23.72 2.76
N PRO A 74 -31.42 -24.34 3.88
CA PRO A 74 -31.96 -24.01 5.19
C PRO A 74 -31.58 -22.58 5.59
N THR A 75 -32.45 -21.90 6.34
CA THR A 75 -32.31 -20.49 6.75
C THR A 75 -30.94 -20.17 7.37
N SER A 76 -30.39 -21.10 8.17
CA SER A 76 -29.06 -20.96 8.77
C SER A 76 -27.93 -20.85 7.74
N LEU A 77 -28.00 -21.65 6.67
CA LEU A 77 -27.02 -21.61 5.59
C LEU A 77 -27.16 -20.31 4.77
N ARG A 78 -28.39 -19.81 4.58
CA ARG A 78 -28.64 -18.52 3.91
C ARG A 78 -27.95 -17.38 4.65
N LEU A 79 -28.16 -17.31 5.97
CA LEU A 79 -27.51 -16.34 6.85
C LEU A 79 -25.99 -16.45 6.81
N LEU A 80 -25.45 -17.68 6.81
CA LEU A 80 -24.01 -17.90 6.72
C LEU A 80 -23.43 -17.39 5.39
N MET A 81 -24.06 -17.73 4.26
CA MET A 81 -23.59 -17.28 2.94
C MET A 81 -23.63 -15.75 2.81
N PHE A 82 -24.74 -15.14 3.25
CA PHE A 82 -24.86 -13.70 3.34
C PHE A 82 -23.69 -13.10 4.15
N PHE A 83 -23.49 -13.58 5.39
CA PHE A 83 -22.46 -13.07 6.27
C PHE A 83 -21.05 -13.19 5.67
N VAL A 84 -20.75 -14.32 5.01
CA VAL A 84 -19.44 -14.54 4.36
C VAL A 84 -19.22 -13.56 3.21
N LEU A 85 -20.21 -13.39 2.32
CA LEU A 85 -20.09 -12.48 1.17
C LEU A 85 -19.92 -11.03 1.61
N GLU A 86 -20.76 -10.57 2.54
CA GLU A 86 -20.67 -9.21 3.06
C GLU A 86 -19.36 -8.98 3.82
N THR A 87 -18.93 -9.93 4.65
CA THR A 87 -17.67 -9.81 5.38
C THR A 87 -16.48 -9.74 4.43
N LEU A 88 -16.50 -10.51 3.33
CA LEU A 88 -15.46 -10.46 2.30
C LEU A 88 -15.41 -9.10 1.60
N LEU A 89 -16.57 -8.53 1.24
CA LEU A 89 -16.66 -7.22 0.62
C LEU A 89 -16.15 -6.12 1.58
N VAL A 90 -16.70 -6.09 2.80
CA VAL A 90 -16.31 -5.13 3.85
C VAL A 90 -14.81 -5.22 4.17
N LEU A 91 -14.27 -6.45 4.30
CA LEU A 91 -12.85 -6.64 4.56
C LEU A 91 -11.98 -6.15 3.40
N ALA A 92 -12.40 -6.37 2.15
CA ALA A 92 -11.70 -5.84 0.98
C ALA A 92 -11.70 -4.30 0.98
N MET A 93 -12.83 -3.67 1.32
CA MET A 93 -12.98 -2.22 1.42
C MET A 93 -12.10 -1.63 2.55
N ILE A 94 -12.10 -2.25 3.74
CA ILE A 94 -11.23 -1.84 4.86
C ILE A 94 -9.75 -1.94 4.47
N ARG A 95 -9.35 -3.04 3.83
CA ARG A 95 -7.97 -3.23 3.36
C ARG A 95 -7.59 -2.20 2.31
N ALA A 96 -8.50 -1.82 1.42
CA ALA A 96 -8.28 -0.77 0.44
C ALA A 96 -8.14 0.61 1.10
N LYS A 97 -8.97 0.94 2.11
CA LYS A 97 -8.83 2.17 2.90
C LYS A 97 -7.50 2.23 3.65
N ARG A 98 -7.08 1.11 4.24
CA ARG A 98 -5.77 0.99 4.87
C ARG A 98 -4.62 1.16 3.87
N SER A 99 -4.69 0.48 2.72
CA SER A 99 -3.70 0.61 1.64
C SER A 99 -3.60 2.05 1.14
N MET A 100 -4.74 2.73 0.98
CA MET A 100 -4.78 4.13 0.56
C MET A 100 -4.08 5.02 1.59
N ARG A 101 -4.33 4.82 2.89
CA ARG A 101 -3.68 5.58 3.97
C ARG A 101 -2.17 5.34 4.05
N GLU A 102 -1.72 4.10 3.83
CA GLU A 102 -0.32 3.71 3.98
C GLU A 102 0.52 3.99 2.73
N HIS A 103 -0.04 3.82 1.53
CA HIS A 103 0.70 3.84 0.26
C HIS A 103 0.22 4.93 -0.72
N GLY A 104 -0.81 5.70 -0.39
CA GLY A 104 -1.40 6.71 -1.27
C GLY A 104 -2.18 6.13 -2.45
N HIS A 105 -2.38 4.81 -2.51
CA HIS A 105 -3.18 4.15 -3.53
C HIS A 105 -3.92 2.92 -2.96
N PRO A 106 -5.10 2.57 -3.49
CA PRO A 106 -5.91 1.46 -2.98
C PRO A 106 -5.36 0.07 -3.39
N GLY A 107 -4.49 0.04 -4.41
CA GLY A 107 -3.73 -1.14 -4.82
C GLY A 107 -4.60 -2.36 -5.18
N ARG A 108 -4.09 -3.55 -4.86
CA ARG A 108 -4.77 -4.83 -5.12
C ARG A 108 -6.08 -4.96 -4.35
N SER A 109 -6.17 -4.40 -3.15
CA SER A 109 -7.37 -4.48 -2.30
C SER A 109 -8.55 -3.73 -2.90
N GLY A 110 -8.31 -2.56 -3.52
CA GLY A 110 -9.34 -1.84 -4.27
C GLY A 110 -9.92 -2.68 -5.41
N ARG A 111 -9.06 -3.35 -6.18
CA ARG A 111 -9.49 -4.28 -7.24
C ARG A 111 -10.27 -5.47 -6.68
N THR A 112 -9.88 -5.99 -5.52
CA THR A 112 -10.61 -7.09 -4.87
C THR A 112 -12.03 -6.67 -4.51
N ALA A 113 -12.25 -5.46 -3.97
CA ALA A 113 -13.59 -4.97 -3.66
C ALA A 113 -14.48 -4.93 -4.91
N TRP A 114 -13.96 -4.39 -6.03
CA TRP A 114 -14.67 -4.40 -7.31
C TRP A 114 -15.00 -5.82 -7.81
N ILE A 115 -14.05 -6.76 -7.75
CA ILE A 115 -14.30 -8.15 -8.17
C ILE A 115 -15.43 -8.77 -7.35
N VAL A 116 -15.41 -8.58 -6.03
CA VAL A 116 -16.44 -9.13 -5.14
C VAL A 116 -17.80 -8.50 -5.45
N ALA A 117 -17.86 -7.17 -5.58
CA ALA A 117 -19.09 -6.46 -5.91
C ALA A 117 -19.67 -6.88 -7.26
N THR A 118 -18.82 -7.02 -8.30
CA THR A 118 -19.26 -7.51 -9.62
C THR A 118 -19.75 -8.95 -9.55
N ALA A 119 -19.07 -9.84 -8.81
CA ALA A 119 -19.52 -11.22 -8.65
C ALA A 119 -20.90 -11.26 -7.96
N MET A 120 -21.10 -10.48 -6.90
CA MET A 120 -22.39 -10.36 -6.21
C MET A 120 -23.48 -9.80 -7.13
N ALA A 121 -23.17 -8.76 -7.90
CA ALA A 121 -24.09 -8.15 -8.86
C ALA A 121 -24.53 -9.14 -9.95
N VAL A 122 -23.58 -9.89 -10.52
CA VAL A 122 -23.88 -10.88 -11.57
C VAL A 122 -24.76 -12.00 -11.03
N VAL A 123 -24.45 -12.50 -9.83
CA VAL A 123 -25.29 -13.51 -9.16
C VAL A 123 -26.69 -12.96 -8.93
N ALA A 124 -26.82 -11.75 -8.39
CA ALA A 124 -28.12 -11.11 -8.13
C ALA A 124 -28.93 -10.91 -9.43
N ALA A 125 -28.28 -10.51 -10.52
CA ALA A 125 -28.91 -10.33 -11.83
C ALA A 125 -29.37 -11.66 -12.45
N ALA A 126 -28.60 -12.74 -12.28
CA ALA A 126 -28.93 -14.04 -12.87
C ALA A 126 -30.21 -14.67 -12.31
N ILE A 127 -30.68 -14.21 -11.15
CA ILE A 127 -31.82 -14.77 -10.43
C ILE A 127 -33.06 -13.89 -10.61
N SER A 128 -32.96 -12.77 -11.30
CA SER A 128 -34.11 -11.89 -11.48
C SER A 128 -35.23 -12.56 -12.27
N SER A 129 -36.48 -12.26 -11.91
CA SER A 129 -37.66 -12.75 -12.64
C SER A 129 -37.90 -12.00 -13.96
N SER A 130 -37.31 -10.81 -14.11
CA SER A 130 -37.41 -9.98 -15.30
C SER A 130 -36.07 -9.30 -15.64
N LEU A 131 -35.88 -8.93 -16.91
CA LEU A 131 -34.67 -8.23 -17.36
C LEU A 131 -34.46 -6.91 -16.62
N ALA A 132 -35.54 -6.15 -16.40
CA ALA A 132 -35.49 -4.86 -15.70
C ALA A 132 -35.02 -5.03 -14.24
N GLU A 133 -35.56 -6.03 -13.54
CA GLU A 133 -35.13 -6.39 -12.19
C GLU A 133 -33.67 -6.85 -12.17
N GLY A 134 -33.24 -7.64 -13.15
CA GLY A 134 -31.85 -8.10 -13.27
C GLY A 134 -30.86 -6.97 -13.44
N ILE A 135 -31.18 -6.00 -14.30
CA ILE A 135 -30.37 -4.79 -14.50
C ILE A 135 -30.30 -3.97 -13.20
N LEU A 136 -31.42 -3.78 -12.50
CA LEU A 136 -31.43 -3.02 -11.25
C LEU A 136 -30.59 -3.71 -10.16
N ARG A 137 -30.72 -5.03 -10.03
CA ARG A 137 -29.94 -5.86 -9.10
C ARG A 137 -28.45 -5.88 -9.44
N LEU A 138 -28.09 -5.76 -10.71
CA LEU A 138 -26.70 -5.60 -11.14
C LEU A 138 -26.14 -4.22 -10.75
N LEU A 139 -26.93 -3.16 -10.98
CA LEU A 139 -26.48 -1.78 -10.81
C LEU A 139 -26.23 -1.43 -9.35
N ILE A 140 -27.07 -1.89 -8.43
CA ILE A 140 -27.02 -1.43 -7.03
C ILE A 140 -25.67 -1.75 -6.35
N PRO A 141 -25.14 -3.00 -6.35
CA PRO A 141 -23.84 -3.29 -5.75
C PRO A 141 -22.69 -2.53 -6.41
N LEU A 142 -22.77 -2.30 -7.73
CA LEU A 142 -21.77 -1.55 -8.48
C LEU A 142 -21.79 -0.07 -8.12
N LEU A 143 -22.97 0.54 -8.00
CA LEU A 143 -23.14 1.94 -7.60
C LEU A 143 -22.71 2.18 -6.15
N VAL A 144 -23.02 1.26 -5.24
CA VAL A 144 -22.54 1.31 -3.85
C VAL A 144 -21.02 1.26 -3.80
N THR A 145 -20.42 0.35 -4.56
CA THR A 145 -18.96 0.22 -4.63
C THR A 145 -18.32 1.43 -5.30
N LEU A 146 -18.98 2.03 -6.30
CA LEU A 146 -18.55 3.26 -6.95
C LEU A 146 -18.59 4.44 -5.98
N ALA A 147 -19.69 4.65 -5.27
CA ALA A 147 -19.83 5.71 -4.28
C ALA A 147 -18.79 5.60 -3.15
N TRP A 148 -18.49 4.37 -2.72
CA TRP A 148 -17.38 4.12 -1.79
C TRP A 148 -16.01 4.44 -2.42
N TRP A 149 -15.78 4.02 -3.67
CA TRP A 149 -14.54 4.26 -4.39
C TRP A 149 -14.26 5.76 -4.57
N ASP A 150 -15.30 6.53 -4.90
CA ASP A 150 -15.21 7.98 -5.06
C ASP A 150 -14.90 8.67 -3.73
N GLY A 151 -15.48 8.21 -2.62
CA GLY A 151 -15.09 8.66 -1.28
C GLY A 151 -13.62 8.34 -0.97
N LEU A 152 -13.17 7.14 -1.34
CA LEU A 152 -11.81 6.68 -1.09
C LEU A 152 -10.76 7.46 -1.91
N VAL A 153 -11.00 7.67 -3.20
CA VAL A 153 -10.06 8.34 -4.13
C VAL A 153 -10.20 9.86 -4.09
N GLY A 154 -11.40 10.38 -3.89
CA GLY A 154 -11.66 11.81 -3.74
C GLY A 154 -10.92 12.43 -2.55
N GLU A 155 -10.74 11.67 -1.47
CA GLU A 155 -9.89 12.06 -0.33
C GLU A 155 -8.39 12.03 -0.64
N ALA A 156 -7.95 11.16 -1.55
CA ALA A 156 -6.55 11.01 -1.95
C ALA A 156 -6.13 12.09 -2.96
N ALA A 157 -7.00 12.42 -3.91
CA ALA A 157 -6.77 13.45 -4.92
C ALA A 157 -6.56 14.84 -4.32
N LYS A 158 -7.21 15.13 -3.17
CA LYS A 158 -7.06 16.42 -2.46
C LYS A 158 -5.74 16.57 -1.68
N ARG A 159 -4.93 15.51 -1.53
CA ARG A 159 -3.66 15.55 -0.74
C ARG A 159 -2.39 15.67 -1.58
N ALA A 160 -2.47 15.52 -2.89
CA ALA A 160 -1.28 15.56 -3.74
C ALA A 160 -1.27 16.83 -4.59
N ASP A 161 -0.56 17.86 -4.11
CA ASP A 161 -0.01 18.91 -4.95
C ASP A 161 0.88 18.25 -6.02
N GLY A 162 0.30 17.94 -7.18
CA GLY A 162 0.94 17.18 -8.26
C GLY A 162 0.34 15.81 -8.58
N ALA A 163 -0.85 15.46 -8.06
CA ALA A 163 -1.52 14.22 -8.43
C ALA A 163 -1.74 14.12 -9.94
N SER A 164 -1.17 13.07 -10.53
CA SER A 164 -1.34 12.68 -11.93
C SER A 164 -2.81 12.69 -12.31
N SER A 165 -3.21 13.67 -13.13
CA SER A 165 -4.54 13.78 -13.69
C SER A 165 -4.92 12.47 -14.38
N TRP A 166 -6.07 11.93 -14.00
CA TRP A 166 -6.70 10.77 -14.60
C TRP A 166 -6.53 10.76 -16.14
N ARG A 167 -5.70 9.86 -16.70
CA ARG A 167 -5.40 9.78 -18.15
C ARG A 167 -6.52 9.12 -18.98
N TRP A 168 -7.72 9.01 -18.41
CA TRP A 168 -8.87 8.38 -19.02
C TRP A 168 -9.85 9.48 -19.42
N THR A 169 -9.55 10.12 -20.55
CA THR A 169 -10.44 11.08 -21.17
C THR A 169 -11.56 10.31 -21.88
N PRO A 170 -12.83 10.73 -21.82
CA PRO A 170 -13.94 10.11 -22.56
C PRO A 170 -13.60 9.87 -24.03
N ARG A 171 -12.82 10.78 -24.63
CA ARG A 171 -12.25 10.65 -25.98
C ARG A 171 -11.47 9.34 -26.20
N ARG A 172 -10.65 8.90 -25.24
CA ARG A 172 -9.91 7.62 -25.32
C ARG A 172 -10.81 6.41 -25.22
N PHE A 173 -11.89 6.50 -24.46
CA PHE A 173 -12.88 5.43 -24.38
C PHE A 173 -13.67 5.32 -25.69
N LEU A 174 -14.08 6.46 -26.25
CA LEU A 174 -14.75 6.53 -27.56
C LEU A 174 -13.84 6.06 -28.70
N LEU A 175 -12.54 6.37 -28.66
CA LEU A 175 -11.55 5.84 -29.60
C LEU A 175 -11.37 4.32 -29.45
N TRP A 176 -11.39 3.79 -28.22
CA TRP A 176 -11.31 2.36 -27.96
C TRP A 176 -12.58 1.61 -28.40
N LEU A 177 -13.74 2.26 -28.27
CA LEU A 177 -15.02 1.76 -28.81
C LEU A 177 -15.12 1.91 -30.34
N GLY A 178 -14.17 2.58 -31.01
CA GLY A 178 -14.24 2.85 -32.45
C GLY A 178 -15.31 3.88 -32.85
N ALA A 179 -15.85 4.65 -31.89
CA ALA A 179 -16.92 5.62 -32.13
C ALA A 179 -16.42 6.97 -32.70
N ILE A 180 -15.09 7.18 -32.73
CA ILE A 180 -14.45 8.39 -33.26
C ILE A 180 -13.26 7.97 -34.11
N GLU A 181 -13.18 8.45 -35.34
CA GLU A 181 -11.98 8.36 -36.17
C GLU A 181 -10.91 9.30 -35.60
N PRO A 182 -9.74 8.80 -35.19
CA PRO A 182 -8.67 9.68 -34.73
C PRO A 182 -8.07 10.43 -35.92
N GLY A 183 -7.88 11.75 -35.80
CA GLY A 183 -7.22 12.54 -36.84
C GLY A 183 -5.80 12.02 -37.13
N GLU A 184 -5.49 11.79 -38.40
CA GLU A 184 -4.30 11.05 -38.88
C GLU A 184 -2.96 11.55 -38.31
N ARG A 185 -2.85 12.85 -37.98
CA ARG A 185 -1.63 13.46 -37.43
C ARG A 185 -1.32 13.11 -35.96
N ASP A 186 -2.30 12.73 -35.16
CA ASP A 186 -2.12 12.49 -33.70
C ASP A 186 -1.82 11.01 -33.40
N ILE A 187 -2.27 10.08 -34.26
CA ILE A 187 -2.05 8.64 -34.07
C ILE A 187 -0.60 8.28 -34.37
N GLU A 188 -0.08 8.76 -35.49
CA GLU A 188 1.25 8.40 -35.96
C GLU A 188 2.32 8.92 -35.01
N THR A 189 2.17 10.16 -34.53
CA THR A 189 3.08 10.77 -33.55
C THR A 189 3.03 10.07 -32.18
N VAL A 190 1.83 9.71 -31.69
CA VAL A 190 1.66 8.96 -30.44
C VAL A 190 2.16 7.52 -30.56
N HIS A 191 1.96 6.88 -31.71
CA HIS A 191 2.47 5.54 -31.99
C HIS A 191 4.00 5.55 -32.05
N ARG A 192 4.58 6.51 -32.77
CA ARG A 192 6.03 6.72 -32.88
C ARG A 192 6.68 6.92 -31.52
N GLU A 193 6.08 7.76 -30.66
CA GLU A 193 6.61 7.99 -29.30
C GLU A 193 6.49 6.73 -28.42
N ARG A 194 5.38 5.98 -28.50
CA ARG A 194 5.23 4.71 -27.75
C ARG A 194 6.25 3.66 -28.19
N LEU A 195 6.43 3.50 -29.49
CA LEU A 195 7.38 2.55 -30.06
C LEU A 195 8.82 2.95 -29.68
N THR A 196 9.15 4.25 -29.74
CA THR A 196 10.43 4.79 -29.26
C THR A 196 10.67 4.48 -27.77
N GLN A 197 9.67 4.66 -26.91
CA GLN A 197 9.78 4.34 -25.48
C GLN A 197 9.96 2.83 -25.23
N GLN A 198 9.26 1.97 -25.97
CA GLN A 198 9.39 0.53 -25.86
C GLN A 198 10.78 0.05 -26.30
N LEU A 199 11.28 0.55 -27.43
CA LEU A 199 12.62 0.27 -27.93
C LEU A 199 13.70 0.76 -26.95
N THR A 200 13.55 1.96 -26.40
CA THR A 200 14.46 2.51 -25.37
C THR A 200 14.52 1.60 -24.14
N ARG A 201 13.37 1.15 -23.64
CA ARG A 201 13.31 0.24 -22.48
C ARG A 201 13.97 -1.10 -22.80
N LEU A 202 13.70 -1.68 -23.97
CA LEU A 202 14.27 -2.97 -24.35
C LEU A 202 15.79 -2.89 -24.55
N GLU A 203 16.28 -1.83 -25.18
CA GLU A 203 17.71 -1.59 -25.37
C GLU A 203 18.43 -1.41 -24.03
N PHE A 204 17.83 -0.68 -23.09
CA PHE A 204 18.35 -0.58 -21.72
C PHE A 204 18.45 -1.95 -21.03
N HIS A 205 17.42 -2.79 -21.12
CA HIS A 205 17.44 -4.14 -20.53
C HIS A 205 18.42 -5.07 -21.27
N ARG A 206 18.66 -4.85 -22.57
CA ARG A 206 19.67 -5.59 -23.34
C ARG A 206 21.08 -5.27 -22.84
N ARG A 207 21.37 -4.02 -22.50
CA ARG A 207 22.68 -3.58 -21.99
C ARG A 207 22.88 -3.91 -20.50
N HIS A 208 21.89 -3.62 -19.66
CA HIS A 208 22.04 -3.63 -18.19
C HIS A 208 21.23 -4.72 -17.48
N GLY A 209 20.38 -5.47 -18.18
CA GLY A 209 19.54 -6.51 -17.57
C GLY A 209 20.27 -7.82 -17.28
N THR A 210 19.58 -8.71 -16.57
CA THR A 210 20.05 -10.08 -16.29
C THR A 210 20.15 -10.92 -17.57
N ARG A 211 20.88 -12.06 -17.54
CA ARG A 211 21.05 -12.95 -18.72
C ARG A 211 19.72 -13.31 -19.39
N TRP A 212 18.68 -13.58 -18.60
CA TRP A 212 17.34 -13.89 -19.10
C TRP A 212 16.65 -12.67 -19.74
N GLN A 213 16.73 -11.50 -19.09
CA GLN A 213 16.17 -10.26 -19.62
C GLN A 213 16.84 -9.86 -20.93
N ARG A 214 18.17 -10.02 -21.04
CA ARG A 214 18.92 -9.75 -22.27
C ARG A 214 18.45 -10.62 -23.43
N ARG A 215 18.33 -11.94 -23.25
CA ARG A 215 17.84 -12.85 -24.30
C ARG A 215 16.43 -12.48 -24.77
N ARG A 216 15.51 -12.19 -23.84
CA ARG A 216 14.14 -11.78 -24.18
C ARG A 216 14.09 -10.42 -24.86
N ALA A 217 14.92 -9.48 -24.41
CA ALA A 217 15.00 -8.14 -24.98
C ALA A 217 15.53 -8.20 -26.42
N THR A 218 16.59 -8.96 -26.70
CA THR A 218 17.16 -9.08 -28.05
C THR A 218 16.14 -9.60 -29.06
N GLY A 219 15.41 -10.68 -28.73
CA GLY A 219 14.40 -11.25 -29.63
C GLY A 219 13.22 -10.33 -29.89
N ARG A 220 12.81 -9.52 -28.89
CA ARG A 220 11.74 -8.52 -29.07
C ARG A 220 12.23 -7.27 -29.81
N LEU A 221 13.45 -6.84 -29.55
CA LEU A 221 14.06 -5.66 -30.18
C LEU A 221 14.26 -5.90 -31.67
N ALA A 222 14.73 -7.08 -32.08
CA ALA A 222 14.88 -7.45 -33.49
C ALA A 222 13.55 -7.43 -34.27
N ARG A 223 12.43 -7.77 -33.60
CA ARG A 223 11.09 -7.70 -34.23
C ARG A 223 10.60 -6.27 -34.34
N LEU A 224 10.77 -5.46 -33.29
CA LEU A 224 10.30 -4.08 -33.27
C LEU A 224 11.17 -3.14 -34.10
N SER A 225 12.46 -3.45 -34.29
CA SER A 225 13.35 -2.66 -35.14
C SER A 225 12.98 -2.73 -36.63
N LEU A 226 12.26 -3.77 -37.06
CA LEU A 226 11.77 -3.86 -38.45
C LEU A 226 10.65 -2.87 -38.75
N ALA A 227 9.96 -2.38 -37.71
CA ALA A 227 8.86 -1.42 -37.83
C ALA A 227 9.27 -0.01 -37.38
N ALA A 228 10.56 0.22 -37.15
CA ALA A 228 11.08 1.48 -36.62
C ALA A 228 11.95 2.17 -37.67
N ASP A 229 11.74 3.47 -37.86
CA ASP A 229 12.56 4.28 -38.76
C ASP A 229 13.94 4.55 -38.16
N ASP A 230 14.91 4.88 -39.02
CA ASP A 230 16.29 5.18 -38.61
C ASP A 230 16.37 6.33 -37.59
N ASP A 231 15.51 7.33 -37.73
CA ASP A 231 15.38 8.43 -36.78
C ASP A 231 14.99 7.95 -35.38
N MET A 232 14.09 6.96 -35.29
CA MET A 232 13.65 6.39 -34.01
C MET A 232 14.79 5.61 -33.37
N ILE A 233 15.55 4.87 -34.18
CA ILE A 233 16.72 4.11 -33.72
C ILE A 233 17.80 5.08 -33.20
N ALA A 234 18.04 6.19 -33.90
CA ALA A 234 18.96 7.23 -33.44
C ALA A 234 18.48 7.85 -32.12
N ASP A 235 17.18 8.13 -31.98
CA ASP A 235 16.65 8.70 -30.74
C ASP A 235 16.71 7.73 -29.56
N VAL A 236 16.43 6.45 -29.79
CA VAL A 236 16.59 5.37 -28.80
C VAL A 236 18.03 5.31 -28.29
N ARG A 237 19.02 5.36 -29.20
CA ARG A 237 20.45 5.37 -28.82
C ARG A 237 20.78 6.56 -27.94
N ARG A 238 20.39 7.78 -28.36
CA ARG A 238 20.58 9.02 -27.57
C ARG A 238 19.98 8.92 -26.17
N ARG A 239 18.75 8.41 -26.05
CA ARG A 239 18.04 8.26 -24.75
C ARG A 239 18.74 7.25 -23.84
N VAL A 240 19.22 6.13 -24.38
CA VAL A 240 19.94 5.11 -23.60
C VAL A 240 21.32 5.62 -23.17
N ASP A 241 22.06 6.28 -24.04
CA ASP A 241 23.38 6.84 -23.69
C ASP A 241 23.25 7.92 -22.61
N ARG A 242 22.18 8.74 -22.67
CA ARG A 242 21.85 9.68 -21.58
C ARG A 242 21.55 8.98 -20.26
N SER A 243 20.91 7.81 -20.28
CA SER A 243 20.62 7.05 -19.05
C SER A 243 21.89 6.55 -18.37
N THR A 244 22.94 6.27 -19.15
CA THR A 244 24.25 5.85 -18.62
C THR A 244 25.07 6.99 -18.04
N TRP A 245 24.75 8.25 -18.37
CA TRP A 245 25.41 9.43 -17.81
C TRP A 245 25.34 9.48 -16.28
N PHE A 246 24.21 9.08 -15.69
CA PHE A 246 24.03 9.02 -14.23
C PHE A 246 24.65 7.77 -13.58
N ALA A 247 25.01 6.76 -14.37
CA ALA A 247 25.60 5.52 -13.90
C ALA A 247 27.14 5.54 -13.98
N ALA A 248 27.74 6.52 -14.67
CA ALA A 248 29.17 6.72 -14.67
C ALA A 248 29.63 7.08 -13.25
N PRO A 249 30.46 6.26 -12.60
CA PRO A 249 30.98 6.62 -11.29
C PRO A 249 31.79 7.91 -11.42
N ALA A 250 31.55 8.87 -10.52
CA ALA A 250 32.29 10.13 -10.42
C ALA A 250 33.81 9.96 -10.24
N SER A 251 34.32 8.73 -10.17
CA SER A 251 35.74 8.39 -10.04
C SER A 251 36.56 8.56 -11.31
N ALA A 252 35.96 8.84 -12.47
CA ALA A 252 36.72 9.09 -13.71
C ALA A 252 37.21 10.55 -13.85
N ALA A 253 36.84 11.43 -12.93
CA ALA A 253 37.24 12.84 -12.95
C ALA A 253 38.49 13.16 -12.12
N ASP A 254 39.13 12.16 -11.46
CA ASP A 254 40.22 12.38 -10.50
C ASP A 254 41.53 11.64 -10.84
N ASP A 255 41.75 11.30 -12.11
CA ASP A 255 42.97 10.62 -12.59
C ASP A 255 44.22 11.53 -12.70
N THR A 256 44.27 12.64 -11.95
CA THR A 256 45.46 13.52 -11.89
C THR A 256 46.31 13.36 -10.62
N VAL A 257 46.01 12.39 -9.75
CA VAL A 257 46.84 12.12 -8.55
C VAL A 257 48.01 11.17 -8.89
N PRO A 258 49.27 11.55 -8.62
CA PRO A 258 50.44 10.83 -9.11
C PRO A 258 50.63 9.43 -8.49
N ARG A 259 50.84 8.46 -9.40
CA ARG A 259 51.01 7.00 -9.29
C ARG A 259 52.07 6.46 -8.31
N ARG A 260 52.67 7.29 -7.44
CA ARG A 260 53.74 6.88 -6.50
C ARG A 260 53.24 6.30 -5.17
N ALA A 261 51.99 6.58 -4.76
CA ALA A 261 51.49 6.09 -3.46
C ALA A 261 51.05 4.62 -3.47
N THR A 262 50.70 4.06 -4.63
CA THR A 262 50.10 2.72 -4.72
C THR A 262 51.12 1.57 -4.64
N SER A 263 52.40 1.81 -4.93
CA SER A 263 53.45 0.78 -4.84
C SER A 263 53.83 0.45 -3.39
N ILE A 264 53.80 1.43 -2.50
CA ILE A 264 54.11 1.24 -1.07
C ILE A 264 52.98 0.46 -0.37
N ALA A 265 51.73 0.71 -0.73
CA ALA A 265 50.58 -0.02 -0.19
C ALA A 265 50.51 -1.48 -0.68
N GLN A 266 50.95 -1.78 -1.90
CA GLN A 266 51.02 -3.15 -2.41
C GLN A 266 52.15 -3.97 -1.76
N ALA A 267 53.29 -3.34 -1.45
CA ALA A 267 54.40 -4.00 -0.73
C ALA A 267 54.02 -4.40 0.71
N GLY A 268 53.19 -3.59 1.40
CA GLY A 268 52.69 -3.90 2.75
C GLY A 268 51.70 -5.08 2.79
N ARG A 269 50.83 -5.21 1.79
CA ARG A 269 49.81 -6.29 1.73
C ARG A 269 50.41 -7.67 1.49
N ALA A 270 51.53 -7.76 0.75
CA ALA A 270 52.23 -9.02 0.51
C ALA A 270 52.89 -9.59 1.78
N ARG A 271 53.31 -8.74 2.73
CA ARG A 271 53.86 -9.18 4.03
C ARG A 271 52.78 -9.73 4.97
N ILE A 272 51.59 -9.14 4.97
CA ILE A 272 50.48 -9.57 5.85
C ILE A 272 49.86 -10.90 5.36
N ALA A 273 49.85 -11.15 4.05
CA ALA A 273 49.32 -12.40 3.48
C ALA A 273 50.15 -13.64 3.86
N ARG A 274 51.47 -13.51 4.02
CA ARG A 274 52.34 -14.63 4.44
C ARG A 274 52.18 -15.01 5.91
N ALA A 275 51.78 -14.08 6.77
CA ALA A 275 51.57 -14.35 8.20
C ALA A 275 50.25 -15.11 8.51
N ARG A 276 49.30 -15.18 7.57
CA ARG A 276 47.96 -15.75 7.80
C ARG A 276 47.77 -17.19 7.33
N HIS A 277 48.77 -17.81 6.69
CA HIS A 277 48.64 -19.16 6.11
C HIS A 277 48.75 -20.32 7.13
N GLY A 278 48.82 -20.02 8.44
CA GLY A 278 49.01 -21.03 9.50
C GLY A 278 47.77 -21.44 10.32
N ARG A 279 46.56 -20.93 10.04
CA ARG A 279 45.35 -21.33 10.80
C ARG A 279 44.22 -21.78 9.88
N ARG A 280 44.11 -23.11 9.72
CA ARG A 280 42.92 -23.79 9.21
C ARG A 280 41.73 -23.50 10.12
N ILE A 281 40.75 -22.75 9.64
CA ILE A 281 39.41 -22.70 10.24
C ILE A 281 38.44 -23.36 9.26
N ARG A 282 37.80 -24.40 9.79
CA ARG A 282 36.83 -25.28 9.15
C ARG A 282 35.51 -24.51 9.00
N THR A 283 35.13 -24.13 7.78
CA THR A 283 33.82 -23.51 7.51
C THR A 283 32.74 -24.58 7.50
N VAL A 284 31.91 -24.58 8.55
CA VAL A 284 30.65 -25.34 8.61
C VAL A 284 29.60 -24.59 7.80
N ARG A 285 28.96 -25.33 6.89
CA ARG A 285 27.87 -24.91 6.01
C ARG A 285 26.58 -24.86 6.83
N LEU A 286 25.97 -23.68 7.00
CA LEU A 286 24.64 -23.54 7.60
C LEU A 286 23.64 -23.05 6.56
N THR A 287 22.76 -23.97 6.20
CA THR A 287 21.60 -23.81 5.33
C THR A 287 20.54 -22.93 6.01
N HIS A 288 19.99 -21.97 5.28
CA HIS A 288 19.00 -21.01 5.76
C HIS A 288 17.68 -21.65 6.20
N LEU A 289 17.36 -21.55 7.50
CA LEU A 289 16.00 -21.53 8.02
C LEU A 289 15.74 -20.13 8.58
N ARG A 290 14.73 -19.43 8.05
CA ARG A 290 14.25 -18.14 8.58
C ARG A 290 13.15 -18.43 9.61
N PRO A 291 13.35 -18.19 10.92
CA PRO A 291 12.28 -18.26 11.89
C PRO A 291 11.38 -17.03 11.78
N ARG A 292 10.07 -17.26 11.89
CA ARG A 292 9.03 -16.24 11.94
C ARG A 292 8.96 -15.71 13.38
N VAL A 293 9.40 -14.47 13.60
CA VAL A 293 9.41 -13.85 14.94
C VAL A 293 7.97 -13.47 15.33
N PRO A 294 7.48 -13.86 16.52
CA PRO A 294 6.13 -13.52 16.99
C PRO A 294 6.01 -12.05 17.40
N ALA A 295 4.82 -11.47 17.15
CA ALA A 295 4.50 -10.03 17.25
C ALA A 295 4.69 -9.39 18.64
N ALA A 296 4.96 -10.16 19.69
CA ALA A 296 5.23 -9.65 21.03
C ALA A 296 6.66 -9.11 21.24
N GLN A 297 7.58 -9.32 20.28
CA GLN A 297 8.98 -8.86 20.37
C GLN A 297 9.30 -7.59 19.55
N GLN A 298 8.32 -7.08 18.80
CA GLN A 298 8.47 -5.91 17.93
C GLN A 298 8.90 -4.61 18.65
N PRO A 299 8.35 -4.23 19.84
CA PRO A 299 8.74 -2.97 20.48
C PRO A 299 10.21 -2.95 20.90
N ARG A 300 10.79 -4.10 21.25
CA ARG A 300 12.22 -4.19 21.62
C ARG A 300 13.15 -4.17 20.40
N GLN A 301 12.66 -4.54 19.22
CA GLN A 301 13.45 -4.43 17.98
C GLN A 301 13.51 -2.98 17.48
N ASP A 302 12.41 -2.23 17.62
CA ASP A 302 12.36 -0.82 17.25
C ASP A 302 13.29 0.05 18.13
N GLU A 303 13.36 -0.24 19.44
CA GLU A 303 14.32 0.40 20.36
C GLU A 303 15.78 0.08 20.00
N ARG A 304 16.09 -1.17 19.67
CA ARG A 304 17.46 -1.55 19.26
C ARG A 304 17.86 -0.90 17.94
N ALA A 305 16.96 -0.87 16.96
CA ALA A 305 17.20 -0.20 15.69
C ALA A 305 17.40 1.31 15.87
N ALA A 306 16.65 1.95 16.78
CA ALA A 306 16.84 3.35 17.11
C ALA A 306 18.22 3.62 17.75
N HIS A 307 18.69 2.75 18.64
CA HIS A 307 20.03 2.86 19.24
C HIS A 307 21.16 2.64 18.22
N GLU A 308 21.01 1.69 17.29
CA GLU A 308 22.01 1.47 16.22
C GLU A 308 22.12 2.68 15.29
N ILE A 309 20.99 3.27 14.90
CA ILE A 309 20.96 4.47 14.05
C ILE A 309 21.62 5.65 14.75
N ASP A 310 21.32 5.85 16.05
CA ASP A 310 21.91 6.93 16.84
C ASP A 310 23.44 6.75 16.99
N PHE A 311 23.91 5.53 17.22
CA PHE A 311 25.35 5.21 17.27
C PHE A 311 26.05 5.53 15.94
N VAL A 312 25.48 5.11 14.81
CA VAL A 312 26.05 5.37 13.47
C VAL A 312 26.10 6.87 13.17
N ILE A 313 25.06 7.63 13.52
CA ILE A 313 25.02 9.08 13.31
C ILE A 313 26.11 9.77 14.14
N ARG A 314 26.30 9.38 15.40
CA ARG A 314 27.37 9.93 16.25
C ARG A 314 28.75 9.61 15.68
N ALA A 315 28.99 8.36 15.27
CA ALA A 315 30.27 7.92 14.69
C ALA A 315 30.61 8.69 13.40
N LEU A 316 29.63 8.88 12.50
CA LEU A 316 29.82 9.64 11.26
C LEU A 316 30.13 11.12 11.54
N ARG A 317 29.47 11.71 12.54
CA ARG A 317 29.70 13.11 12.92
C ARG A 317 31.05 13.33 13.61
N THR A 318 31.52 12.37 14.39
CA THR A 318 32.87 12.42 14.98
C THR A 318 33.95 12.26 13.91
N ALA A 319 33.69 11.49 12.85
CA ALA A 319 34.63 11.31 11.75
C ALA A 319 34.71 12.54 10.83
N ASP A 320 33.59 13.23 10.60
CA ASP A 320 33.55 14.48 9.83
C ASP A 320 32.47 15.45 10.37
N PRO A 321 32.86 16.49 11.12
CA PRO A 321 31.93 17.44 11.71
C PRO A 321 31.29 18.38 10.68
N THR A 322 31.79 18.42 9.44
CA THR A 322 31.28 19.31 8.39
C THR A 322 30.09 18.71 7.63
N LEU A 323 29.76 17.44 7.86
CA LEU A 323 28.65 16.77 7.19
C LEU A 323 27.29 17.40 7.56
N GLY A 324 26.64 17.99 6.55
CA GLY A 324 25.27 18.47 6.67
C GLY A 324 24.27 17.33 6.95
N ARG A 325 23.17 17.66 7.63
CA ARG A 325 22.14 16.69 8.09
C ARG A 325 21.60 15.78 6.99
N ARG A 326 21.42 16.31 5.77
CA ARG A 326 20.97 15.54 4.60
C ARG A 326 21.96 14.45 4.18
N ARG A 327 23.26 14.75 4.21
CA ARG A 327 24.31 13.76 3.90
C ARG A 327 24.42 12.70 4.99
N LEU A 328 24.32 13.10 6.26
CA LEU A 328 24.28 12.16 7.39
C LEU A 328 23.08 11.21 7.29
N ALA A 329 21.89 11.72 6.93
CA ALA A 329 20.70 10.92 6.72
C ALA A 329 20.86 9.90 5.58
N ALA A 330 21.43 10.33 4.45
CA ALA A 330 21.71 9.45 3.32
C ALA A 330 22.74 8.37 3.65
N LEU A 331 23.83 8.72 4.36
CA LEU A 331 24.88 7.77 4.76
C LEU A 331 24.41 6.77 5.83
N ALA A 332 23.60 7.22 6.78
CA ALA A 332 23.02 6.36 7.82
C ALA A 332 21.78 5.59 7.35
N GLY A 333 21.34 5.78 6.10
CA GLY A 333 20.15 5.11 5.54
C GLY A 333 18.84 5.45 6.28
N THR A 334 18.73 6.67 6.83
CA THR A 334 17.62 7.10 7.67
C THR A 334 17.04 8.45 7.25
N SER A 335 15.98 8.90 7.91
CA SER A 335 15.36 10.19 7.65
C SER A 335 16.10 11.35 8.30
N GLU A 336 16.05 12.54 7.68
CA GLU A 336 16.62 13.77 8.25
C GLU A 336 16.02 14.12 9.63
N ALA A 337 14.75 13.75 9.87
CA ALA A 337 14.08 13.93 11.15
C ALA A 337 14.66 13.04 12.27
N ALA A 338 15.11 11.82 11.93
CA ALA A 338 15.80 10.94 12.88
C ALA A 338 17.18 11.51 13.23
N VAL A 339 17.93 12.01 12.24
CA VAL A 339 19.21 12.71 12.45
C VAL A 339 19.05 13.95 13.31
N ARG A 340 17.99 14.73 13.11
CA ARG A 340 17.69 15.91 13.94
C ARG A 340 17.44 15.54 15.40
N ARG A 341 16.70 14.45 15.66
CA ARG A 341 16.45 13.94 17.02
C ARG A 341 17.73 13.44 17.70
N ALA A 342 18.56 12.70 16.98
CA ALA A 342 19.86 12.20 17.47
C ALA A 342 20.84 13.35 17.81
N ILE A 343 20.79 14.44 17.06
CA ILE A 343 21.69 15.59 17.23
C ILE A 343 21.20 16.56 18.32
N GLN A 344 19.90 16.64 18.57
CA GLN A 344 19.40 17.50 19.64
C GLN A 344 19.88 16.93 20.97
N PRO A 345 20.65 17.70 21.77
CA PRO A 345 21.00 17.27 23.11
C PRO A 345 19.69 16.98 23.83
N THR A 346 19.55 15.75 24.33
CA THR A 346 18.43 15.38 25.17
C THR A 346 18.49 16.36 26.32
N LYS A 347 17.56 17.32 26.35
CA LYS A 347 17.46 18.29 27.43
C LYS A 347 17.02 17.47 28.62
N GLU A 348 18.00 16.93 29.34
CA GLU A 348 17.80 16.14 30.54
C GLU A 348 16.94 17.03 31.44
N PRO A 349 15.74 16.58 31.86
CA PRO A 349 14.91 17.40 32.73
C PRO A 349 15.76 17.68 33.96
N GLU A 350 16.06 18.97 34.20
CA GLU A 350 16.67 19.45 35.43
C GLU A 350 15.90 18.84 36.59
N ARG A 351 16.46 17.77 37.16
CA ARG A 351 16.00 17.24 38.43
C ARG A 351 16.47 18.27 39.45
N GLU A 352 15.58 19.20 39.78
CA GLU A 352 15.71 20.02 40.98
C GLU A 352 16.11 19.10 42.14
N PRO A 353 17.23 19.36 42.82
CA PRO A 353 17.59 18.60 44.01
C PRO A 353 16.50 18.85 45.05
N ARG A 354 15.66 17.84 45.31
CA ARG A 354 14.81 17.79 46.49
C ARG A 354 15.73 17.74 47.70
N ILE A 355 16.01 18.91 48.28
CA ILE A 355 16.56 19.05 49.62
C ILE A 355 15.45 18.59 50.57
N ASN A 356 15.46 17.30 50.92
CA ASN A 356 14.72 16.78 52.06
C ASN A 356 15.36 17.37 53.33
N GLY A 357 14.85 18.51 53.77
CA GLY A 357 15.09 19.00 55.12
C GLY A 357 14.31 18.15 56.10
N GLU A 358 14.97 17.13 56.66
CA GLU A 358 14.53 16.50 57.91
C GLU A 358 14.53 17.58 59.01
N ARG A 359 13.34 17.99 59.46
CA ARG A 359 13.19 18.73 60.71
C ARG A 359 13.37 17.73 61.86
N PRO A 360 14.32 17.93 62.79
CA PRO A 360 14.35 17.16 64.01
C PRO A 360 13.14 17.54 64.88
N GLU A 361 12.31 16.56 65.18
CA GLU A 361 11.28 16.66 66.23
C GLU A 361 11.98 16.92 67.56
N LEU A 362 11.73 18.09 68.14
CA LEU A 362 12.06 18.38 69.52
C LEU A 362 11.10 17.59 70.40
N GLN A 363 11.67 16.58 71.05
CA GLN A 363 11.06 15.79 72.11
C GLN A 363 11.01 16.66 73.38
N GLU A 364 9.85 17.25 73.68
CA GLU A 364 9.60 17.85 75.00
C GLU A 364 9.44 16.72 76.03
N VAL A 365 10.49 16.54 76.83
CA VAL A 365 10.47 15.83 78.11
C VAL A 365 9.93 16.81 79.15
N GLY A 366 8.88 16.42 79.86
CA GLY A 366 8.16 17.28 80.78
C GLY A 366 8.84 17.56 82.12
N ALA A 367 8.22 18.47 82.87
CA ALA A 367 8.13 18.50 84.33
C ALA A 367 6.91 19.32 84.74
#